data_AF-A0A965PFF2-F1
#
_entry.id   AF-A0A965PFF2-F1
#
_cell.length_a   1.000
_cell.length_b   1.000
_cell.length_c   1.000
_cell.angle_alpha   90.00
_cell.angle_beta   90.00
_cell.angle_gamma   90.00
#
_symmetry.space_group_name_H-M   'P 1'
#
loop_
_entity.id
_entity.type
_entity.pdbx_description
1 polymer ?
#
loop_
_entity_poly.entity_id
_entity_poly.type
_entity_poly.pdbx_seq_one_letter_code
_entity_poly.pdbx_strand_id
1 'polypeptide(L)'
;MDTTKPDQFFATFDELHRHKVEPYKQYWESVRPKTDEDIFKRWLFAFCSVHTTWKGNINGYLAIRDFVYWKHNRKELLKRLTRSGVGCQKERTDYIWDFSKDFWQNPKDFSCPQKRNRYVSVRDNLVERIRGLSYAKVSFSFEMIDPLFARVLCGDVHHLRFYGMQDLKYTKSKVGVAKYKAMEQHWIENCQRLNVPSYIARAILWDDIQKKPDSDYWGYVLKPF
;
A
#
# COMPACT_ATOMS: atom_id res chain seq x y z
N MET A 1 -15.28 -5.29 -28.88
CA MET A 1 -15.36 -4.82 -27.48
C MET A 1 -14.34 -3.72 -27.36
N ASP A 2 -14.75 -2.53 -26.91
CA ASP A 2 -13.80 -1.46 -26.64
C ASP A 2 -12.85 -1.90 -25.53
N THR A 3 -11.54 -1.73 -25.75
CA THR A 3 -10.51 -2.09 -24.77
C THR A 3 -10.58 -1.13 -23.59
N THR A 4 -10.54 -1.67 -22.36
CA THR A 4 -10.52 -0.82 -21.16
C THR A 4 -9.16 -0.15 -21.00
N LYS A 5 -9.06 0.92 -20.20
CA LYS A 5 -7.76 1.57 -19.91
C LYS A 5 -6.70 0.59 -19.34
N PRO A 6 -7.04 -0.33 -18.42
CA PRO A 6 -6.14 -1.41 -18.01
C PRO A 6 -5.68 -2.30 -19.18
N ASP A 7 -6.58 -2.69 -20.08
CA ASP A 7 -6.21 -3.54 -21.23
C ASP A 7 -5.23 -2.83 -22.14
N GLN A 8 -5.46 -1.54 -22.40
CA GLN A 8 -4.56 -0.70 -23.20
C GLN A 8 -3.19 -0.57 -22.53
N PHE A 9 -3.15 -0.29 -21.22
CA PHE A 9 -1.91 -0.19 -20.46
C PHE A 9 -1.08 -1.48 -20.53
N PHE A 10 -1.71 -2.65 -20.38
CA PHE A 10 -1.01 -3.91 -20.48
C PHE A 10 -0.61 -4.27 -21.92
N ALA A 11 -1.43 -3.92 -22.92
CA ALA A 11 -1.12 -4.14 -24.32
C ALA A 11 0.10 -3.34 -24.80
N THR A 12 0.27 -2.11 -24.29
CA THR A 12 1.41 -1.23 -24.63
C THR A 12 2.53 -1.27 -23.60
N PHE A 13 2.46 -2.14 -22.59
CA PHE A 13 3.37 -2.09 -21.45
C PHE A 13 4.82 -2.33 -21.86
N ASP A 14 5.07 -3.33 -22.72
CA ASP A 14 6.43 -3.66 -23.12
C ASP A 14 7.09 -2.54 -23.92
N GLU A 15 6.33 -1.85 -24.75
CA GLU A 15 6.80 -0.70 -25.53
C GLU A 15 7.07 0.52 -24.64
N LEU A 16 6.09 0.89 -23.80
CA LEU A 16 6.11 2.18 -23.09
C LEU A 16 6.80 2.13 -21.72
N HIS A 17 6.87 0.96 -21.09
CA HIS A 17 7.22 0.85 -19.66
C HIS A 17 8.26 -0.21 -19.34
N ARG A 18 8.60 -1.13 -20.24
CA ARG A 18 9.56 -2.22 -19.96
C ARG A 18 10.90 -1.73 -19.44
N HIS A 19 11.41 -0.64 -20.02
CA HIS A 19 12.68 -0.02 -19.62
C HIS A 19 12.67 0.52 -18.18
N LYS A 20 11.50 0.82 -17.60
CA LYS A 20 11.35 1.28 -16.21
C LYS A 20 11.34 0.12 -15.19
N VAL A 21 11.05 -1.11 -15.62
CA VAL A 21 10.82 -2.23 -14.69
C VAL A 21 12.04 -2.51 -13.82
N GLU A 22 13.22 -2.67 -14.41
CA GLU A 22 14.41 -3.02 -13.64
C GLU A 22 14.87 -1.91 -12.68
N PRO A 23 14.93 -0.62 -13.09
CA PRO A 23 15.19 0.47 -12.14
C PRO A 23 14.19 0.52 -10.97
N TYR A 24 12.90 0.32 -11.22
CA TYR A 24 11.90 0.30 -10.16
C TYR A 24 12.07 -0.91 -9.24
N LYS A 25 12.40 -2.09 -9.77
CA LYS A 25 12.70 -3.27 -8.96
C LYS A 25 13.89 -3.00 -8.03
N GLN A 26 14.97 -2.45 -8.57
CA GLN A 26 16.17 -2.12 -7.80
C GLN A 26 15.84 -1.10 -6.69
N TYR A 27 15.10 -0.05 -7.02
CA TYR A 27 14.67 0.95 -6.04
C TYR A 27 13.85 0.32 -4.91
N TRP A 28 12.77 -0.38 -5.24
CA TRP A 28 11.86 -0.94 -4.24
C TRP A 28 12.51 -2.06 -3.41
N GLU A 29 13.41 -2.86 -4.00
CA GLU A 29 14.19 -3.84 -3.24
C GLU A 29 15.21 -3.16 -2.31
N SER A 30 15.82 -2.03 -2.71
CA SER A 30 16.75 -1.28 -1.86
C SER A 30 16.08 -0.72 -0.60
N VAL A 31 14.79 -0.43 -0.66
CA VAL A 31 13.97 0.03 0.47
C VAL A 31 13.12 -1.08 1.06
N ARG A 32 13.38 -2.36 0.76
CA ARG A 32 12.64 -3.46 1.36
C ARG A 32 12.93 -3.54 2.87
N PRO A 33 11.90 -3.67 3.74
CA PRO A 33 12.12 -3.76 5.18
C PRO A 33 12.89 -5.03 5.55
N LYS A 34 13.80 -4.91 6.53
CA LYS A 34 14.64 -6.03 6.99
C LYS A 34 14.31 -6.50 8.41
N THR A 35 13.65 -5.65 9.19
CA THR A 35 13.33 -5.88 10.60
C THR A 35 11.83 -5.72 10.85
N ASP A 36 11.35 -6.24 11.97
CA ASP A 36 9.97 -6.02 12.41
C ASP A 36 9.67 -4.52 12.60
N GLU A 37 10.67 -3.72 13.02
CA GLU A 37 10.54 -2.26 13.11
C GLU A 37 10.33 -1.62 11.74
N ASP A 38 11.02 -2.08 10.71
CA ASP A 38 10.83 -1.56 9.35
C ASP A 38 9.50 -1.99 8.76
N ILE A 39 9.06 -3.22 9.04
CA ILE A 39 7.72 -3.70 8.69
C ILE A 39 6.67 -2.82 9.36
N PHE A 40 6.81 -2.55 10.66
CA PHE A 40 5.91 -1.65 11.39
C PHE A 40 5.83 -0.28 10.73
N LYS A 41 6.97 0.29 10.31
CA LYS A 41 7.00 1.56 9.56
C LYS A 41 6.21 1.49 8.24
N ARG A 42 6.19 0.37 7.53
CA ARG A 42 5.34 0.20 6.32
C ARG A 42 3.87 0.29 6.65
N TRP A 43 3.46 -0.30 7.76
CA TRP A 43 2.09 -0.17 8.26
C TRP A 43 1.75 1.26 8.68
N LEU A 44 2.65 1.96 9.38
CA LEU A 44 2.46 3.38 9.72
C LEU A 44 2.26 4.25 8.47
N PHE A 45 3.04 4.00 7.42
CA PHE A 45 2.88 4.68 6.14
C PHE A 45 1.51 4.36 5.50
N ALA A 46 1.08 3.10 5.53
CA ALA A 46 -0.24 2.70 5.03
C ALA A 46 -1.38 3.37 5.79
N PHE A 47 -1.31 3.43 7.13
CA PHE A 47 -2.25 4.19 7.94
C PHE A 47 -2.31 5.64 7.49
N CYS A 48 -1.17 6.35 7.50
CA CYS A 48 -1.07 7.75 7.11
C CYS A 48 -1.58 8.03 5.69
N SER A 49 -1.66 7.04 4.80
CA SER A 49 -2.17 7.19 3.42
C SER A 49 -3.70 7.17 3.25
N VAL A 50 -4.47 6.91 4.31
CA VAL A 50 -5.95 6.89 4.27
C VAL A 50 -6.49 8.32 4.25
N HIS A 51 -7.44 8.61 3.33
CA HIS A 51 -8.15 9.90 3.20
C HIS A 51 -7.24 11.14 3.23
N THR A 52 -6.11 11.08 2.52
CA THR A 52 -5.15 12.18 2.47
C THR A 52 -4.48 12.27 1.11
N THR A 53 -3.72 13.34 0.89
CA THR A 53 -2.84 13.48 -0.28
C THR A 53 -1.52 12.75 -0.04
N TRP A 54 -0.75 12.46 -1.08
CA TRP A 54 0.58 11.85 -0.90
C TRP A 54 1.51 12.72 -0.04
N LYS A 55 1.41 14.06 -0.12
CA LYS A 55 2.13 15.00 0.75
C LYS A 55 1.67 14.91 2.21
N GLY A 56 0.36 14.86 2.43
CA GLY A 56 -0.20 14.68 3.77
C GLY A 56 0.22 13.35 4.40
N ASN A 57 0.27 12.28 3.60
CA ASN A 57 0.79 10.98 4.01
C ASN A 57 2.25 11.07 4.47
N ILE A 58 3.13 11.68 3.65
CA ILE A 58 4.54 11.91 3.99
C ILE A 58 4.65 12.66 5.33
N ASN A 59 3.94 13.78 5.48
CA ASN A 59 3.98 14.58 6.71
C ASN A 59 3.52 13.77 7.93
N GLY A 60 2.42 13.03 7.79
CA GLY A 60 1.89 12.17 8.84
C GLY A 60 2.88 11.08 9.24
N TYR A 61 3.44 10.37 8.26
CA TYR A 61 4.42 9.32 8.48
C TYR A 61 5.71 9.85 9.13
N LEU A 62 6.29 10.93 8.59
CA LEU A 62 7.52 11.52 9.14
C LEU A 62 7.35 11.95 10.60
N ALA A 63 6.17 12.41 11.00
CA ALA A 63 5.88 12.79 12.37
C ALA A 63 5.80 11.62 13.35
N ILE A 64 5.62 10.38 12.87
CA ILE A 64 5.39 9.21 13.73
C ILE A 64 6.32 8.03 13.46
N ARG A 65 7.17 8.06 12.42
CA ARG A 65 8.02 6.91 12.06
C ARG A 65 9.03 6.53 13.14
N ASP A 66 9.40 7.48 13.99
CA ASP A 66 10.25 7.34 15.18
C ASP A 66 9.42 6.84 16.38
N PHE A 67 8.79 5.68 16.19
CA PHE A 67 7.75 5.16 17.08
C PHE A 67 8.21 4.87 18.50
N VAL A 68 9.51 4.74 18.74
CA VAL A 68 10.08 4.55 20.08
C VAL A 68 9.65 5.63 21.08
N TYR A 69 9.39 6.86 20.61
CA TYR A 69 9.01 7.98 21.47
C TYR A 69 7.51 8.05 21.81
N TRP A 70 6.66 7.33 21.07
CA TRP A 70 5.22 7.38 21.29
C TRP A 70 4.55 6.01 21.43
N LYS A 71 5.23 4.88 21.16
CA LYS A 71 4.65 3.52 21.22
C LYS A 71 4.05 3.16 22.58
N HIS A 72 4.47 3.86 23.65
CA HIS A 72 3.92 3.73 25.01
C HIS A 72 3.25 5.03 25.51
N ASN A 73 3.07 6.02 24.63
CA ASN A 73 2.50 7.31 24.97
C ASN A 73 1.50 7.77 23.88
N ARG A 74 0.24 7.36 24.02
CA ARG A 74 -0.84 7.71 23.09
C ARG A 74 -1.05 9.23 22.96
N LYS A 75 -0.82 10.00 24.03
CA LYS A 75 -0.95 11.46 24.00
C LYS A 75 0.11 12.08 23.08
N GLU A 76 1.34 11.57 23.12
CA GLU A 76 2.41 12.02 22.23
C GLU A 76 2.12 11.64 20.77
N LEU A 77 1.58 10.44 20.50
CA LEU A 77 1.11 10.05 19.15
C LEU A 77 0.07 11.04 18.61
N LEU A 78 -0.97 11.36 19.41
CA LEU A 78 -2.01 12.32 19.01
C LEU A 78 -1.44 13.71 18.72
N LYS A 79 -0.55 14.19 19.58
CA LYS A 79 0.09 15.50 19.43
C LYS A 79 0.90 15.58 18.13
N ARG A 80 1.67 14.55 17.81
CA ARG A 80 2.45 14.46 16.56
C ARG A 80 1.58 14.44 15.32
N LEU A 81 0.53 13.61 15.30
CA LEU A 81 -0.44 13.56 14.20
C LEU A 81 -1.20 14.88 14.03
N THR A 82 -1.55 15.55 15.12
CA THR A 82 -2.21 16.86 15.09
C THR A 82 -1.32 17.90 14.43
N ARG A 83 -0.03 17.95 14.81
CA ARG A 83 0.94 18.90 14.27
C ARG A 83 1.32 18.64 12.82
N SER A 84 1.22 17.40 12.33
CA SER A 84 1.57 17.06 10.95
C SER A 84 0.54 17.50 9.91
N GLY A 85 -0.70 17.77 10.32
CA GLY A 85 -1.78 18.18 9.41
C GLY A 85 -2.33 17.05 8.52
N VAL A 86 -2.08 15.77 8.85
CA VAL A 86 -2.49 14.62 8.01
C VAL A 86 -4.00 14.38 7.93
N GLY A 87 -4.79 14.99 8.82
CA GLY A 87 -6.25 14.83 8.91
C GLY A 87 -6.69 13.55 9.65
N CYS A 88 -7.96 13.54 10.09
CA CYS A 88 -8.59 12.47 10.88
C CYS A 88 -7.74 12.04 12.09
N GLN A 89 -7.13 13.01 12.79
CA GLN A 89 -6.02 12.73 13.70
C GLN A 89 -6.45 11.89 14.91
N LYS A 90 -7.68 12.07 15.41
CA LYS A 90 -8.20 11.31 16.55
C LYS A 90 -8.41 9.85 16.18
N GLU A 91 -9.16 9.60 15.11
CA GLU A 91 -9.44 8.25 14.60
C GLU A 91 -8.15 7.54 14.20
N ARG A 92 -7.27 8.24 13.49
CA ARG A 92 -5.95 7.74 13.10
C ARG A 92 -5.09 7.39 14.31
N THR A 93 -5.11 8.21 15.37
CA THR A 93 -4.42 7.89 16.63
C THR A 93 -4.97 6.59 17.22
N ASP A 94 -6.30 6.44 17.29
CA ASP A 94 -6.91 5.23 17.83
C ASP A 94 -6.53 3.98 17.06
N TYR A 95 -6.61 4.04 15.73
CA TYR A 95 -6.30 2.90 14.87
C TYR A 95 -4.83 2.51 14.95
N ILE A 96 -3.91 3.49 14.89
CA ILE A 96 -2.47 3.23 15.01
C ILE A 96 -2.12 2.73 16.42
N TRP A 97 -2.75 3.26 17.46
CA TRP A 97 -2.51 2.83 18.83
C TRP A 97 -2.94 1.38 19.07
N ASP A 98 -4.14 1.01 18.59
CA ASP A 98 -4.64 -0.37 18.68
C ASP A 98 -3.77 -1.32 17.86
N PHE A 99 -3.44 -0.95 16.63
CA PHE A 99 -2.54 -1.71 15.77
C PHE A 99 -1.15 -1.88 16.40
N SER A 100 -0.59 -0.84 17.01
CA SER A 100 0.74 -0.91 17.63
C SER A 100 0.78 -1.94 18.75
N LYS A 101 -0.24 -2.02 19.61
CA LYS A 101 -0.30 -3.03 20.66
C LYS A 101 -0.33 -4.44 20.07
N ASP A 102 -1.15 -4.64 19.04
CA ASP A 102 -1.34 -5.94 18.40
C ASP A 102 -0.10 -6.39 17.63
N PHE A 103 0.52 -5.48 16.88
CA PHE A 103 1.76 -5.72 16.14
C PHE A 103 2.88 -6.18 17.06
N TRP A 104 3.13 -5.49 18.18
CA TRP A 104 4.24 -5.84 19.07
C TRP A 104 3.99 -7.10 19.91
N GLN A 105 2.74 -7.59 19.97
CA GLN A 105 2.44 -8.90 20.53
C GLN A 105 2.72 -10.02 19.53
N ASN A 106 2.43 -9.81 18.24
CA ASN A 106 2.48 -10.84 17.20
C ASN A 106 3.06 -10.31 15.87
N PRO A 107 4.32 -9.85 15.80
CA PRO A 107 4.84 -9.13 14.63
C PRO A 107 4.81 -9.97 13.33
N LYS A 108 5.00 -11.29 13.47
CA LYS A 108 4.99 -12.23 12.35
C LYS A 108 3.66 -12.31 11.61
N ASP A 109 2.54 -11.99 12.27
CA ASP A 109 1.21 -12.00 11.63
C ASP A 109 1.07 -10.89 10.58
N PHE A 110 1.89 -9.84 10.70
CA PHE A 110 1.85 -8.65 9.86
C PHE A 110 2.96 -8.62 8.81
N SER A 111 3.75 -9.68 8.73
CA SER A 111 4.74 -9.94 7.69
C SER A 111 4.09 -10.62 6.48
N CYS A 112 4.77 -10.56 5.33
CA CYS A 112 4.30 -11.24 4.14
C CYS A 112 4.37 -12.77 4.28
N PRO A 113 3.37 -13.51 3.76
CA PRO A 113 3.39 -14.97 3.82
C PRO A 113 4.48 -15.55 2.92
N GLN A 114 5.13 -16.63 3.38
CA GLN A 114 6.15 -17.34 2.59
C GLN A 114 5.59 -17.95 1.29
N LYS A 115 4.34 -18.41 1.31
CA LYS A 115 3.70 -19.02 0.15
C LYS A 115 2.93 -17.96 -0.65
N ARG A 116 3.29 -17.80 -1.92
CA ARG A 116 2.71 -16.78 -2.84
C ARG A 116 1.18 -16.85 -2.99
N ASN A 117 0.57 -18.02 -2.84
CA ASN A 117 -0.88 -18.19 -2.95
C ASN A 117 -1.65 -17.79 -1.67
N ARG A 118 -0.96 -17.46 -0.57
CA ARG A 118 -1.58 -17.07 0.70
C ARG A 118 -1.77 -15.57 0.89
N TYR A 119 -1.22 -14.75 0.00
CA TYR A 119 -1.28 -13.29 0.08
C TYR A 119 -2.70 -12.75 0.25
N VAL A 120 -3.63 -13.20 -0.60
CA VAL A 120 -5.04 -12.82 -0.56
C VAL A 120 -5.71 -13.25 0.75
N SER A 121 -5.55 -14.50 1.18
CA SER A 121 -6.22 -15.00 2.40
C SER A 121 -5.66 -14.36 3.68
N VAL A 122 -4.34 -14.14 3.75
CA VAL A 122 -3.73 -13.45 4.89
C VAL A 122 -4.18 -11.98 4.95
N ARG A 123 -4.21 -11.28 3.81
CA ARG A 123 -4.74 -9.92 3.75
C ARG A 123 -6.19 -9.88 4.24
N ASP A 124 -7.04 -10.77 3.74
CA ASP A 124 -8.46 -10.77 4.06
C ASP A 124 -8.68 -10.97 5.58
N ASN A 125 -7.91 -11.86 6.22
CA ASN A 125 -7.92 -12.02 7.68
C ASN A 125 -7.46 -10.73 8.40
N LEU A 126 -6.42 -10.07 7.91
CA LEU A 126 -5.95 -8.80 8.49
C LEU A 126 -6.95 -7.66 8.33
N VAL A 127 -7.73 -7.62 7.23
CA VAL A 127 -8.79 -6.63 7.03
C VAL A 127 -9.88 -6.74 8.10
N GLU A 128 -10.16 -7.95 8.61
CA GLU A 128 -11.12 -8.16 9.69
C GLU A 128 -10.56 -7.80 11.07
N ARG A 129 -9.23 -7.90 11.25
CA ARG A 129 -8.53 -7.64 12.52
C ARG A 129 -8.13 -6.18 12.71
N ILE A 130 -7.67 -5.51 11.65
CA ILE A 130 -7.07 -4.17 11.74
C ILE A 130 -8.15 -3.10 11.56
N ARG A 131 -8.39 -2.31 12.62
CA ARG A 131 -9.22 -1.11 12.52
C ARG A 131 -8.52 -0.03 11.69
N GLY A 132 -9.28 0.66 10.83
CA GLY A 132 -8.79 1.81 10.07
C GLY A 132 -8.11 1.50 8.73
N LEU A 133 -7.78 0.23 8.46
CA LEU A 133 -7.34 -0.22 7.15
C LEU A 133 -8.32 -1.23 6.58
N SER A 134 -8.47 -1.20 5.26
CA SER A 134 -9.23 -2.19 4.50
C SER A 134 -8.39 -2.68 3.32
N TYR A 135 -8.98 -3.48 2.43
CA TYR A 135 -8.31 -4.21 1.35
C TYR A 135 -7.18 -3.42 0.69
N ALA A 136 -7.45 -2.22 0.17
CA ALA A 136 -6.44 -1.42 -0.51
C ALA A 136 -5.21 -1.11 0.36
N LYS A 137 -5.38 -0.72 1.63
CA LYS A 137 -4.27 -0.29 2.47
C LYS A 137 -3.56 -1.44 3.19
N VAL A 138 -4.26 -2.55 3.46
CA VAL A 138 -3.61 -3.79 3.87
C VAL A 138 -2.77 -4.35 2.71
N SER A 139 -3.30 -4.34 1.47
CA SER A 139 -2.52 -4.66 0.28
C SER A 139 -1.32 -3.72 0.11
N PHE A 140 -1.50 -2.42 0.35
CA PHE A 140 -0.41 -1.45 0.21
C PHE A 140 0.74 -1.73 1.17
N SER A 141 0.45 -2.13 2.42
CA SER A 141 1.48 -2.57 3.36
C SER A 141 2.25 -3.76 2.79
N PHE A 142 1.56 -4.80 2.30
CA PHE A 142 2.22 -5.98 1.71
C PHE A 142 3.05 -5.66 0.48
N GLU A 143 2.55 -4.80 -0.40
CA GLU A 143 3.29 -4.30 -1.55
C GLU A 143 4.60 -3.58 -1.13
N MET A 144 4.59 -2.80 -0.04
CA MET A 144 5.82 -2.17 0.46
C MET A 144 6.72 -3.10 1.27
N ILE A 145 6.18 -4.18 1.84
CA ILE A 145 6.94 -5.17 2.62
C ILE A 145 7.64 -6.18 1.70
N ASP A 146 6.96 -6.62 0.64
CA ASP A 146 7.48 -7.60 -0.31
C ASP A 146 7.26 -7.17 -1.78
N PRO A 147 7.94 -6.09 -2.22
CA PRO A 147 7.61 -5.38 -3.45
C PRO A 147 7.74 -6.20 -4.73
N LEU A 148 8.60 -7.22 -4.73
CA LEU A 148 8.84 -8.04 -5.91
C LEU A 148 7.94 -9.27 -5.99
N PHE A 149 7.27 -9.64 -4.89
CA PHE A 149 6.56 -10.92 -4.81
C PHE A 149 5.13 -10.84 -4.28
N ALA A 150 4.73 -9.70 -3.70
CA ALA A 150 3.36 -9.49 -3.24
C ALA A 150 2.35 -9.77 -4.36
N ARG A 151 1.38 -10.66 -4.07
CA ARG A 151 0.29 -11.02 -4.98
C ARG A 151 -1.06 -10.48 -4.52
N VAL A 152 -1.03 -9.21 -4.13
CA VAL A 152 -2.20 -8.38 -3.84
C VAL A 152 -2.01 -7.04 -4.52
N LEU A 153 -3.10 -6.31 -4.66
CA LEU A 153 -3.15 -5.00 -5.27
C LEU A 153 -3.72 -3.98 -4.29
N CYS A 154 -3.02 -2.86 -4.12
CA CYS A 154 -3.61 -1.64 -3.56
C CYS A 154 -4.51 -0.98 -4.61
N GLY A 155 -5.78 -1.41 -4.63
CA GLY A 155 -6.84 -0.84 -5.46
C GLY A 155 -7.43 0.43 -4.86
N ASP A 156 -6.61 1.47 -4.67
CA ASP A 156 -7.09 2.74 -4.13
C ASP A 156 -7.99 3.51 -5.12
N VAL A 157 -8.42 4.71 -4.74
CA VAL A 157 -9.33 5.53 -5.56
C VAL A 157 -8.77 5.84 -6.95
N HIS A 158 -7.45 5.97 -7.11
CA HIS A 158 -6.84 6.25 -8.41
C HIS A 158 -6.82 5.00 -9.28
N HIS A 159 -6.53 3.85 -8.69
CA HIS A 159 -6.59 2.58 -9.40
C HIS A 159 -8.03 2.20 -9.77
N LEU A 160 -8.99 2.44 -8.88
CA LEU A 160 -10.41 2.25 -9.18
C LEU A 160 -10.87 3.14 -10.33
N ARG A 161 -10.49 4.43 -10.34
CA ARG A 161 -10.75 5.34 -11.48
C ARG A 161 -10.12 4.85 -12.77
N PHE A 162 -8.90 4.30 -12.69
CA PHE A 162 -8.21 3.73 -13.84
C PHE A 162 -9.01 2.56 -14.45
N TYR A 163 -9.63 1.73 -13.61
CA TYR A 163 -10.56 0.67 -14.02
C TYR A 163 -12.00 1.13 -14.35
N GLY A 164 -12.31 2.44 -14.26
CA GLY A 164 -13.68 2.93 -14.43
C GLY A 164 -14.65 2.54 -13.30
N MET A 165 -14.12 2.23 -12.12
CA MET A 165 -14.84 1.72 -10.95
C MET A 165 -14.86 2.75 -9.80
N GLN A 166 -14.81 4.05 -10.09
CA GLN A 166 -14.65 5.09 -9.05
C GLN A 166 -15.73 5.10 -7.96
N ASP A 167 -16.95 4.65 -8.28
CA ASP A 167 -18.10 4.65 -7.37
C ASP A 167 -18.22 3.33 -6.58
N LEU A 168 -17.27 2.41 -6.76
CA LEU A 168 -17.27 1.13 -6.08
C LEU A 168 -17.05 1.30 -4.57
N LYS A 169 -18.08 1.00 -3.78
CA LYS A 169 -18.00 0.91 -2.32
C LYS A 169 -17.64 -0.52 -1.90
N TYR A 170 -16.39 -0.92 -2.12
CA TYR A 170 -15.93 -2.31 -1.95
C TYR A 170 -15.82 -2.80 -0.50
N THR A 171 -16.04 -1.94 0.50
CA THR A 171 -16.05 -2.31 1.92
C THR A 171 -17.46 -2.47 2.49
N LYS A 172 -18.51 -2.21 1.70
CA LYS A 172 -19.89 -2.12 2.19
C LYS A 172 -20.79 -3.28 1.80
N SER A 173 -20.33 -4.18 0.91
CA SER A 173 -21.14 -5.33 0.47
C SER A 173 -20.27 -6.46 -0.07
N LYS A 174 -20.78 -7.70 0.00
CA LYS A 174 -20.14 -8.88 -0.62
C LYS A 174 -19.94 -8.70 -2.13
N VAL A 175 -20.90 -8.08 -2.81
CA VAL A 175 -20.81 -7.77 -4.25
C VAL A 175 -19.68 -6.77 -4.52
N GLY A 176 -19.55 -5.75 -3.70
CA GLY A 176 -18.47 -4.77 -3.80
C GLY A 176 -17.09 -5.39 -3.62
N VAL A 177 -16.95 -6.26 -2.60
CA VAL A 177 -15.72 -7.04 -2.36
C VAL A 177 -15.40 -7.93 -3.57
N ALA A 178 -16.39 -8.66 -4.10
CA ALA A 178 -16.20 -9.52 -5.26
C ALA A 178 -15.71 -8.75 -6.49
N LYS A 179 -16.27 -7.57 -6.76
CA LYS A 179 -15.82 -6.68 -7.84
C LYS A 179 -14.38 -6.19 -7.64
N TYR A 180 -14.02 -5.80 -6.42
CA TYR A 180 -12.64 -5.42 -6.08
C TYR A 180 -11.67 -6.58 -6.32
N LYS A 181 -12.02 -7.79 -5.88
CA LYS A 181 -11.19 -8.99 -6.07
C LYS A 181 -11.07 -9.37 -7.55
N ALA A 182 -12.13 -9.21 -8.34
CA ALA A 182 -12.06 -9.44 -9.79
C ALA A 182 -11.11 -8.45 -10.48
N MET A 183 -11.16 -7.16 -10.11
CA MET A 183 -10.23 -6.14 -10.58
C MET A 183 -8.78 -6.46 -10.20
N GLU A 184 -8.55 -6.85 -8.94
CA GLU A 184 -7.24 -7.30 -8.48
C GLU A 184 -6.75 -8.52 -9.25
N GLN A 185 -7.58 -9.54 -9.43
CA GLN A 185 -7.21 -10.75 -10.16
C GLN A 185 -6.79 -10.42 -11.60
N HIS A 186 -7.55 -9.57 -12.29
CA HIS A 186 -7.22 -9.09 -13.63
C HIS A 186 -5.83 -8.43 -13.67
N TRP A 187 -5.55 -7.52 -12.73
CA TRP A 187 -4.25 -6.86 -12.63
C TRP A 187 -3.10 -7.86 -12.39
N ILE A 188 -3.28 -8.75 -11.41
CA ILE A 188 -2.28 -9.74 -11.01
C ILE A 188 -1.97 -10.72 -12.15
N GLU A 189 -2.97 -11.18 -12.88
CA GLU A 189 -2.78 -12.08 -14.02
C GLU A 189 -2.02 -11.41 -15.17
N ASN A 190 -2.35 -10.18 -15.52
CA ASN A 190 -1.64 -9.48 -16.58
C ASN A 190 -0.19 -9.17 -16.21
N CYS A 191 0.07 -8.78 -14.95
CA CYS A 191 1.43 -8.64 -14.44
C CYS A 191 2.21 -9.97 -14.54
N GLN A 192 1.57 -11.10 -14.25
CA GLN A 192 2.18 -12.42 -14.40
C GLN A 192 2.48 -12.76 -15.87
N ARG A 193 1.56 -12.49 -16.79
CA ARG A 193 1.76 -12.71 -18.25
C ARG A 193 2.97 -11.94 -18.76
N LEU A 194 3.17 -10.72 -18.28
CA LEU A 194 4.31 -9.86 -18.66
C LEU A 194 5.60 -10.15 -17.87
N ASN A 195 5.55 -11.05 -16.88
CA ASN A 195 6.63 -11.32 -15.95
C ASN A 195 7.13 -10.06 -15.20
N VAL A 196 6.19 -9.21 -14.76
CA VAL A 196 6.44 -7.99 -13.99
C VAL A 196 5.81 -8.13 -12.61
N PRO A 197 6.51 -7.79 -11.51
CA PRO A 197 5.87 -7.76 -10.20
C PRO A 197 4.70 -6.77 -10.14
N SER A 198 3.59 -7.19 -9.54
CA SER A 198 2.35 -6.40 -9.46
C SER A 198 2.57 -4.98 -8.95
N TYR A 199 3.33 -4.86 -7.86
CA TYR A 199 3.59 -3.58 -7.24
C TYR A 199 4.47 -2.67 -8.10
N ILE A 200 5.41 -3.24 -8.86
CA ILE A 200 6.29 -2.47 -9.76
C ILE A 200 5.46 -1.87 -10.90
N ALA A 201 4.57 -2.64 -11.52
CA ALA A 201 3.63 -2.10 -12.51
C ALA A 201 2.74 -1.00 -11.90
N ARG A 202 2.31 -1.17 -10.64
CA ARG A 202 1.44 -0.19 -9.97
C ARG A 202 2.20 1.09 -9.63
N ALA A 203 3.45 0.99 -9.21
CA ALA A 203 4.31 2.12 -8.93
C ALA A 203 4.56 2.94 -10.21
N ILE A 204 4.86 2.28 -11.33
CA ILE A 204 4.99 2.94 -12.64
C ILE A 204 3.70 3.69 -13.01
N LEU A 205 2.54 3.03 -12.92
CA LEU A 205 1.24 3.67 -13.19
C LEU A 205 1.00 4.88 -12.27
N TRP A 206 1.30 4.74 -10.98
CA TRP A 206 1.13 5.81 -10.00
C TRP A 206 2.02 7.01 -10.33
N ASP A 207 3.28 6.77 -10.66
CA ASP A 207 4.24 7.83 -10.94
C ASP A 207 3.93 8.52 -12.27
N ASP A 208 3.43 7.80 -13.28
CA ASP A 208 2.91 8.39 -14.52
C ASP A 208 1.69 9.30 -14.23
N ILE A 209 0.76 8.88 -13.36
CA ILE A 209 -0.38 9.72 -12.91
C ILE A 209 0.12 11.00 -12.20
N GLN A 210 1.17 10.89 -11.39
CA GLN A 210 1.77 12.02 -10.67
C GLN A 210 2.74 12.85 -11.54
N LYS A 211 3.01 12.43 -12.78
CA LYS A 211 4.01 13.01 -13.68
C LYS A 211 5.39 13.06 -13.05
N LYS A 212 5.80 11.94 -12.47
CA LYS A 212 7.09 11.75 -11.80
C LYS A 212 7.92 10.70 -12.54
N PRO A 213 9.25 10.89 -12.64
CA PRO A 213 10.10 9.94 -13.37
C PRO A 213 10.25 8.61 -12.64
N ASP A 214 10.23 8.65 -11.31
CA ASP A 214 10.45 7.52 -10.41
C ASP A 214 9.65 7.71 -9.11
N SER A 215 9.69 6.70 -8.24
CA SER A 215 8.99 6.70 -6.95
C SER A 215 9.71 7.51 -5.85
N ASP A 216 10.92 8.03 -6.08
CA ASP A 216 11.75 8.55 -4.98
C ASP A 216 11.19 9.84 -4.37
N TYR A 217 10.41 10.63 -5.11
CA TYR A 217 9.78 11.86 -4.60
C TYR A 217 8.88 11.63 -3.37
N TRP A 218 8.42 10.40 -3.14
CA TRP A 218 7.70 10.03 -1.91
C TRP A 218 8.32 8.83 -1.20
N GLY A 219 8.89 7.87 -1.94
CA GLY A 219 9.47 6.67 -1.38
C GLY A 219 10.73 6.92 -0.54
N TYR A 220 11.40 8.08 -0.71
CA TYR A 220 12.62 8.41 0.04
C TYR A 220 12.44 8.32 1.56
N VAL A 221 11.23 8.55 2.09
CA VAL A 221 10.96 8.47 3.53
C VAL A 221 11.03 7.05 4.07
N LEU A 222 10.98 6.04 3.20
CA LEU A 222 11.04 4.63 3.51
C LEU A 222 12.48 4.08 3.53
N LYS A 223 13.47 4.85 3.04
CA LYS A 223 14.88 4.45 3.05
C LYS A 223 15.37 4.20 4.49
N PRO A 224 16.24 3.19 4.71
CA PRO A 224 16.88 2.98 6.01
C PRO A 224 17.69 4.22 6.46
N PHE A 225 17.78 4.43 7.78
CA PHE A 225 18.62 5.44 8.42
C PHE A 225 19.90 4.79 8.95
#